data_AF-A0A2W2ECK5-F1
#
_entry.id   AF-A0A2W2ECK5-F1
#
_cell.length_a   1.000
_cell.length_b   1.000
_cell.length_c   1.000
_cell.angle_alpha   90.00
_cell.angle_beta   90.00
_cell.angle_gamma   90.00
#
_symmetry.space_group_name_H-M   'P 1'
#
loop_
_entity.id
_entity.type
_entity.pdbx_description
1 polymer ?
#
loop_
_entity_poly.entity_id
_entity_poly.type
_entity_poly.pdbx_seq_one_letter_code
_entity_poly.pdbx_strand_id
1 'polypeptide(L)'
;MNLVEYRRAARAWLQENAPSDDHPETDAIARAKDFMARLHDAGYSGITWPRRWGGQGLTEAEERAFAAEARDHSLPTYVFSIGLGMTGPTILDRGTDAQRERFLRPLLRGEEIWCQLFSEPGAGSDVAALQTRAVRDGDHWVVNGQKVWTSVAHHADWGLLLARTDVEVPKHKGLTMFVVDMHHPGVTVRPLKDMSGRANFNEVFFDDVTIPDEHRVGEVNDGWSVAVTTLLHERLSISSGVGMGGQKDNPAALEALRTMVDTSDPYVRDQLVELHIRSRALALFNQRLAQETEAGVFPGARGSAAKLLLAELTLFQADLATQLVGPEAVLADHPLSRVIATAPGMALGGGTNEIMRNIVGDRVLGLPPEPRMDKNVPFKDLKVGTQA
;
A
#
# COMPACT_ATOMS: atom_id res chain seq x y z
N MET A 1 22.00 -17.93 13.35
CA MET A 1 21.26 -18.89 12.53
C MET A 1 21.62 -18.61 11.07
N ASN A 2 22.02 -19.62 10.31
CA ASN A 2 22.27 -19.43 8.87
C ASN A 2 20.94 -19.42 8.08
N LEU A 3 20.96 -19.04 6.80
CA LEU A 3 19.74 -18.91 6.00
C LEU A 3 18.98 -20.23 5.81
N VAL A 4 19.67 -21.37 5.77
CA VAL A 4 19.04 -22.70 5.64
C VAL A 4 18.27 -23.06 6.91
N GLU A 5 18.88 -22.83 8.07
CA GLU A 5 18.22 -22.98 9.38
C GLU A 5 17.05 -22.03 9.53
N TYR A 6 17.20 -20.77 9.10
CA TYR A 6 16.13 -19.77 9.12
C TYR A 6 14.93 -20.23 8.30
N ARG A 7 15.14 -20.70 7.07
CA ARG A 7 14.05 -21.23 6.22
C ARG A 7 13.37 -22.43 6.85
N ARG A 8 14.13 -23.33 7.45
CA ARG A 8 13.58 -24.51 8.15
C ARG A 8 12.70 -24.08 9.32
N ALA A 9 13.17 -23.14 10.14
CA ALA A 9 12.42 -22.61 11.27
C ALA A 9 11.15 -21.87 10.82
N ALA A 10 11.24 -21.03 9.78
CA ALA A 10 10.11 -20.31 9.21
C ALA A 10 9.04 -21.27 8.69
N ARG A 11 9.45 -22.29 7.92
CA ARG A 11 8.53 -23.32 7.41
C ARG A 11 7.83 -24.08 8.53
N ALA A 12 8.58 -24.56 9.53
CA ALA A 12 8.00 -25.28 10.66
C ALA A 12 6.99 -24.41 11.42
N TRP A 13 7.36 -23.16 11.69
CA TRP A 13 6.48 -22.22 12.37
C TRP A 13 5.20 -21.94 11.57
N LEU A 14 5.31 -21.70 10.25
CA LEU A 14 4.16 -21.49 9.36
C LEU A 14 3.24 -22.71 9.30
N GLN A 15 3.78 -23.92 9.27
CA GLN A 15 2.99 -25.16 9.31
C GLN A 15 2.17 -25.29 10.60
N GLU A 16 2.69 -24.81 11.71
CA GLU A 16 2.04 -24.88 13.02
C GLU A 16 1.08 -23.70 13.30
N ASN A 17 1.37 -22.51 12.74
CA ASN A 17 0.71 -21.26 13.16
C ASN A 17 -0.10 -20.57 12.06
N ALA A 18 0.14 -20.85 10.78
CA ALA A 18 -0.69 -20.28 9.72
C ALA A 18 -2.13 -20.77 9.88
N PRO A 19 -3.13 -19.87 9.84
CA PRO A 19 -4.52 -20.27 9.98
C PRO A 19 -4.93 -21.21 8.84
N SER A 20 -5.83 -22.14 9.16
CA SER A 20 -6.48 -22.97 8.15
C SER A 20 -7.50 -22.15 7.36
N ASP A 21 -7.81 -22.58 6.13
CA ASP A 21 -8.74 -21.89 5.23
C ASP A 21 -10.21 -21.89 5.75
N ASP A 22 -10.54 -22.70 6.77
CA ASP A 22 -11.91 -22.95 7.30
C ASP A 22 -12.29 -22.12 8.55
N HIS A 23 -12.00 -20.81 8.59
CA HIS A 23 -12.37 -19.98 9.74
C HIS A 23 -13.58 -19.08 9.49
N PRO A 24 -14.61 -19.09 10.38
CA PRO A 24 -15.75 -18.18 10.26
C PRO A 24 -15.32 -16.71 10.37
N GLU A 25 -15.97 -15.82 9.63
CA GLU A 25 -15.62 -14.37 9.55
C GLU A 25 -15.73 -13.62 10.91
N THR A 26 -16.49 -14.15 11.86
CA THR A 26 -16.60 -13.60 13.23
C THR A 26 -15.22 -13.49 13.87
N ASP A 27 -14.85 -12.32 14.42
CA ASP A 27 -13.55 -12.04 15.07
C ASP A 27 -12.30 -12.03 14.18
N ALA A 28 -12.45 -11.81 12.86
CA ALA A 28 -11.33 -11.76 11.92
C ALA A 28 -10.20 -10.79 12.33
N ILE A 29 -10.55 -9.61 12.87
CA ILE A 29 -9.57 -8.61 13.32
C ILE A 29 -8.82 -9.08 14.57
N ALA A 30 -9.52 -9.63 15.56
CA ALA A 30 -8.88 -10.13 16.77
C ALA A 30 -7.89 -11.27 16.45
N ARG A 31 -8.27 -12.18 15.56
CA ARG A 31 -7.37 -13.23 15.06
C ARG A 31 -6.17 -12.67 14.28
N ALA A 32 -6.40 -11.65 13.46
CA ALA A 32 -5.32 -10.99 12.73
C ALA A 32 -4.31 -10.34 13.69
N LYS A 33 -4.79 -9.65 14.75
CA LYS A 33 -3.94 -9.07 15.81
C LYS A 33 -3.17 -10.15 16.58
N ASP A 34 -3.84 -11.24 16.99
CA ASP A 34 -3.18 -12.38 17.66
C ASP A 34 -2.11 -13.05 16.78
N PHE A 35 -2.43 -13.30 15.51
CA PHE A 35 -1.49 -13.87 14.56
C PHE A 35 -0.27 -12.97 14.37
N MET A 36 -0.47 -11.66 14.20
CA MET A 36 0.63 -10.70 14.07
C MET A 36 1.52 -10.64 15.31
N ALA A 37 0.93 -10.70 16.51
CA ALA A 37 1.70 -10.74 17.74
C ALA A 37 2.61 -11.97 17.79
N ARG A 38 2.06 -13.16 17.48
CA ARG A 38 2.83 -14.40 17.39
C ARG A 38 3.89 -14.37 16.28
N LEU A 39 3.55 -13.82 15.12
CA LEU A 39 4.46 -13.64 13.98
C LEU A 39 5.66 -12.76 14.36
N HIS A 40 5.39 -11.67 15.07
CA HIS A 40 6.44 -10.79 15.59
C HIS A 40 7.29 -11.51 16.66
N ASP A 41 6.66 -12.17 17.63
CA ASP A 41 7.36 -12.89 18.70
C ASP A 41 8.25 -14.03 18.18
N ALA A 42 7.86 -14.64 17.06
CA ALA A 42 8.63 -15.64 16.35
C ALA A 42 9.76 -15.06 15.47
N GLY A 43 9.84 -13.74 15.33
CA GLY A 43 10.89 -13.05 14.56
C GLY A 43 10.59 -12.89 13.07
N TYR A 44 9.32 -12.90 12.67
CA TYR A 44 8.90 -12.84 11.26
C TYR A 44 8.09 -11.58 10.88
N SER A 45 7.93 -10.64 11.82
CA SER A 45 7.44 -9.28 11.53
C SER A 45 8.56 -8.26 11.75
N GLY A 46 8.69 -7.28 10.85
CA GLY A 46 9.77 -6.29 10.89
C GLY A 46 11.16 -6.91 10.72
N ILE A 47 11.29 -7.91 9.84
CA ILE A 47 12.51 -8.72 9.66
C ILE A 47 13.75 -7.84 9.46
N THR A 48 13.67 -6.89 8.53
CA THR A 48 14.78 -5.98 8.18
C THR A 48 14.84 -4.73 9.04
N TRP A 49 13.85 -4.50 9.91
CA TRP A 49 13.75 -3.25 10.67
C TRP A 49 14.75 -3.25 11.84
N PRO A 50 15.27 -2.06 12.25
CA PRO A 50 16.24 -1.98 13.34
C PRO A 50 15.68 -2.49 14.67
N ARG A 51 16.47 -3.29 15.39
CA ARG A 51 16.10 -3.81 16.72
C ARG A 51 15.76 -2.74 17.75
N ARG A 52 16.43 -1.58 17.69
CA ARG A 52 16.15 -0.43 18.57
C ARG A 52 14.67 -0.03 18.53
N TRP A 53 14.00 -0.23 17.39
CA TRP A 53 12.62 0.16 17.16
C TRP A 53 11.66 -1.03 17.12
N GLY A 54 12.08 -2.20 17.63
CA GLY A 54 11.24 -3.39 17.70
C GLY A 54 11.35 -4.34 16.50
N GLY A 55 12.16 -4.04 15.49
CA GLY A 55 12.42 -4.98 14.39
C GLY A 55 13.36 -6.12 14.76
N GLN A 56 13.65 -7.00 13.80
CA GLN A 56 14.52 -8.17 14.03
C GLN A 56 15.99 -7.91 13.70
N GLY A 57 16.27 -6.84 12.93
CA GLY A 57 17.61 -6.47 12.47
C GLY A 57 18.28 -7.53 11.61
N LEU A 58 17.50 -8.30 10.86
CA LEU A 58 17.97 -9.28 9.88
C LEU A 58 18.12 -8.60 8.51
N THR A 59 18.49 -9.37 7.48
CA THR A 59 18.75 -8.84 6.14
C THR A 59 17.60 -9.14 5.18
N GLU A 60 17.64 -8.49 4.02
CA GLU A 60 16.77 -8.75 2.87
C GLU A 60 16.77 -10.24 2.46
N ALA A 61 17.87 -10.98 2.72
CA ALA A 61 17.93 -12.41 2.43
C ALA A 61 16.97 -13.21 3.32
N GLU A 62 16.87 -12.89 4.61
CA GLU A 62 15.91 -13.50 5.53
C GLU A 62 14.47 -13.11 5.20
N GLU A 63 14.23 -11.84 4.82
CA GLU A 63 12.90 -11.39 4.41
C GLU A 63 12.40 -12.14 3.18
N ARG A 64 13.23 -12.27 2.13
CA ARG A 64 12.89 -13.06 0.94
C ARG A 64 12.75 -14.55 1.24
N ALA A 65 13.59 -15.09 2.14
CA ALA A 65 13.45 -16.47 2.57
C ALA A 65 12.10 -16.70 3.25
N PHE A 66 11.69 -15.84 4.19
CA PHE A 66 10.39 -15.94 4.84
C PHE A 66 9.25 -15.80 3.82
N ALA A 67 9.29 -14.77 2.96
CA ALA A 67 8.28 -14.57 1.92
C ALA A 67 8.13 -15.77 0.97
N ALA A 68 9.24 -16.46 0.66
CA ALA A 68 9.20 -17.67 -0.15
C ALA A 68 8.54 -18.86 0.56
N GLU A 69 8.77 -19.03 1.87
CA GLU A 69 8.11 -20.09 2.64
C GLU A 69 6.63 -19.75 2.93
N ALA A 70 6.29 -18.47 3.10
CA ALA A 70 4.92 -18.01 3.36
C ALA A 70 4.02 -17.97 2.11
N ARG A 71 4.58 -18.15 0.90
CA ARG A 71 3.86 -17.96 -0.38
C ARG A 71 2.59 -18.81 -0.48
N ASP A 72 2.65 -20.05 0.01
CA ASP A 72 1.56 -21.04 -0.12
C ASP A 72 0.60 -20.99 1.08
N HIS A 73 0.70 -19.96 1.93
CA HIS A 73 -0.14 -19.76 3.10
C HIS A 73 -0.99 -18.49 2.96
N SER A 74 -2.28 -18.59 3.30
CA SER A 74 -3.17 -17.42 3.41
C SER A 74 -3.01 -16.80 4.80
N LEU A 75 -2.17 -15.77 4.91
CA LEU A 75 -1.91 -15.11 6.20
C LEU A 75 -2.87 -13.95 6.43
N PRO A 76 -3.43 -13.77 7.64
CA PRO A 76 -4.42 -12.74 7.94
C PRO A 76 -3.75 -11.37 8.20
N THR A 77 -2.82 -10.96 7.34
CA THR A 77 -2.00 -9.76 7.55
C THR A 77 -2.46 -8.55 6.76
N TYR A 78 -3.41 -8.71 5.83
CA TYR A 78 -3.83 -7.65 4.91
C TYR A 78 -4.27 -6.37 5.63
N VAL A 79 -4.96 -6.49 6.79
CA VAL A 79 -5.39 -5.32 7.55
C VAL A 79 -4.22 -4.45 8.06
N PHE A 80 -3.02 -5.02 8.20
CA PHE A 80 -1.81 -4.32 8.61
C PHE A 80 -0.94 -3.87 7.43
N SER A 81 -1.35 -4.14 6.18
CA SER A 81 -0.55 -3.86 4.98
C SER A 81 -0.15 -2.38 4.87
N ILE A 82 -1.06 -1.46 5.20
CA ILE A 82 -0.78 -0.01 5.18
C ILE A 82 0.25 0.37 6.27
N GLY A 83 0.11 -0.23 7.46
CA GLY A 83 1.06 -0.06 8.57
C GLY A 83 2.47 -0.52 8.21
N LEU A 84 2.59 -1.79 7.84
CA LEU A 84 3.86 -2.46 7.59
C LEU A 84 4.51 -1.98 6.28
N GLY A 85 3.71 -1.69 5.27
CA GLY A 85 4.16 -1.40 3.92
C GLY A 85 4.47 0.08 3.65
N MET A 86 3.87 1.03 4.38
CA MET A 86 4.05 2.45 4.07
C MET A 86 4.11 3.39 5.28
N THR A 87 3.17 3.36 6.23
CA THR A 87 3.14 4.37 7.30
C THR A 87 4.28 4.15 8.31
N GLY A 88 4.50 2.90 8.71
CA GLY A 88 5.59 2.52 9.60
C GLY A 88 6.98 2.79 9.01
N PRO A 89 7.29 2.37 7.76
CA PRO A 89 8.52 2.78 7.07
C PRO A 89 8.69 4.30 6.96
N THR A 90 7.60 5.05 6.75
CA THR A 90 7.65 6.52 6.73
C THR A 90 8.05 7.08 8.10
N ILE A 91 7.48 6.57 9.19
CA ILE A 91 7.85 6.99 10.56
C ILE A 91 9.29 6.59 10.88
N LEU A 92 9.73 5.42 10.42
CA LEU A 92 11.11 4.99 10.56
C LEU A 92 12.07 5.98 9.90
N ASP A 93 11.78 6.44 8.69
CA ASP A 93 12.65 7.36 7.94
C ASP A 93 12.54 8.82 8.40
N ARG A 94 11.32 9.30 8.67
CA ARG A 94 11.01 10.73 8.84
C ARG A 94 10.57 11.12 10.24
N GLY A 95 10.23 10.15 11.09
CA GLY A 95 9.80 10.39 12.45
C GLY A 95 10.94 10.80 13.37
N THR A 96 10.59 11.44 14.49
CA THR A 96 11.53 11.66 15.60
C THR A 96 11.81 10.36 16.34
N ASP A 97 12.88 10.30 17.15
CA ASP A 97 13.16 9.12 17.97
C ASP A 97 11.99 8.78 18.92
N ALA A 98 11.33 9.79 19.49
CA ALA A 98 10.14 9.60 20.33
C ALA A 98 8.97 8.96 19.57
N GLN A 99 8.73 9.39 18.32
CA GLN A 99 7.69 8.81 17.47
C GLN A 99 8.03 7.36 17.09
N ARG A 100 9.30 7.07 16.78
CA ARG A 100 9.77 5.71 16.47
C ARG A 100 9.58 4.78 17.66
N GLU A 101 9.96 5.24 18.86
CA GLU A 101 9.76 4.53 20.13
C GLU A 101 8.28 4.26 20.41
N ARG A 102 7.40 5.24 20.18
CA ARG A 102 5.96 5.14 20.45
C ARG A 102 5.23 4.22 19.48
N PHE A 103 5.51 4.31 18.18
CA PHE A 103 4.61 3.76 17.15
C PHE A 103 5.12 2.48 16.49
N LEU A 104 6.44 2.27 16.34
CA LEU A 104 6.93 1.19 15.48
C LEU A 104 6.74 -0.20 16.09
N ARG A 105 6.99 -0.38 17.38
CA ARG A 105 6.83 -1.69 18.01
C ARG A 105 5.37 -2.17 18.07
N PRO A 106 4.39 -1.37 18.53
CA PRO A 106 2.99 -1.79 18.51
C PRO A 106 2.48 -2.08 17.09
N LEU A 107 2.89 -1.29 16.10
CA LEU A 107 2.61 -1.52 14.68
C LEU A 107 3.17 -2.87 14.22
N LEU A 108 4.44 -3.16 14.49
CA LEU A 108 5.09 -4.41 14.08
C LEU A 108 4.46 -5.64 14.73
N ARG A 109 3.92 -5.51 15.93
CA ARG A 109 3.18 -6.57 16.65
C ARG A 109 1.73 -6.72 16.20
N GLY A 110 1.22 -5.81 15.36
CA GLY A 110 -0.19 -5.78 14.95
C GLY A 110 -1.14 -5.39 16.08
N GLU A 111 -0.65 -4.72 17.13
CA GLU A 111 -1.49 -4.20 18.22
C GLU A 111 -2.30 -2.99 17.74
N GLU A 112 -1.70 -2.18 16.86
CA GLU A 112 -2.27 -0.99 16.25
C GLU A 112 -2.36 -1.14 14.72
N ILE A 113 -3.53 -0.87 14.15
CA ILE A 113 -3.81 -0.86 12.72
C ILE A 113 -3.68 0.57 12.20
N TRP A 114 -3.12 0.72 11.00
CA TRP A 114 -2.83 2.02 10.41
C TRP A 114 -3.53 2.21 9.08
N CYS A 115 -3.92 3.45 8.77
CA CYS A 115 -4.38 3.85 7.44
C CYS A 115 -3.61 5.07 6.88
N GLN A 116 -3.70 5.30 5.57
CA GLN A 116 -3.12 6.45 4.88
C GLN A 116 -4.23 7.41 4.44
N LEU A 117 -4.09 8.69 4.78
CA LEU A 117 -5.14 9.70 4.65
C LEU A 117 -4.70 10.82 3.70
N PHE A 118 -4.48 10.48 2.42
CA PHE A 118 -3.98 11.43 1.42
C PHE A 118 -5.12 11.95 0.53
N SER A 119 -5.74 11.05 -0.24
CA SER A 119 -6.72 11.37 -1.28
C SER A 119 -7.98 12.05 -0.74
N GLU A 120 -8.48 13.00 -1.51
CA GLU A 120 -9.73 13.75 -1.26
C GLU A 120 -10.65 13.66 -2.47
N PRO A 121 -11.96 13.89 -2.32
CA PRO A 121 -12.88 13.92 -3.47
C PRO A 121 -12.41 14.85 -4.60
N GLY A 122 -11.79 15.98 -4.26
CA GLY A 122 -11.22 16.94 -5.21
C GLY A 122 -9.73 16.79 -5.52
N ALA A 123 -9.03 15.84 -4.88
CA ALA A 123 -7.57 15.70 -5.02
C ALA A 123 -7.12 14.23 -4.90
N GLY A 124 -6.98 13.55 -6.05
CA GLY A 124 -6.43 12.20 -6.17
C GLY A 124 -5.02 12.21 -6.78
N SER A 125 -4.92 12.16 -8.10
CA SER A 125 -3.62 12.20 -8.80
C SER A 125 -2.81 13.46 -8.49
N ASP A 126 -3.48 14.60 -8.29
CA ASP A 126 -2.87 15.84 -7.78
C ASP A 126 -3.02 15.94 -6.26
N VAL A 127 -2.41 15.00 -5.52
CA VAL A 127 -2.45 14.95 -4.03
C VAL A 127 -2.08 16.31 -3.42
N ALA A 128 -1.13 17.03 -4.03
CA ALA A 128 -0.68 18.31 -3.51
C ALA A 128 -1.76 19.41 -3.55
N ALA A 129 -2.86 19.21 -4.27
CA ALA A 129 -4.00 20.12 -4.32
C ALA A 129 -5.03 19.89 -3.19
N LEU A 130 -4.74 18.99 -2.24
CA LEU A 130 -5.62 18.71 -1.11
C LEU A 130 -5.96 19.96 -0.28
N GLN A 131 -7.13 19.91 0.37
CA GLN A 131 -7.83 21.01 1.02
C GLN A 131 -8.15 20.74 2.49
N THR A 132 -8.03 19.50 2.98
CA THR A 132 -8.10 19.23 4.43
C THR A 132 -7.13 20.15 5.14
N ARG A 133 -7.64 21.00 6.05
CA ARG A 133 -6.88 22.06 6.71
C ARG A 133 -6.47 21.64 8.11
N ALA A 134 -5.28 22.06 8.53
CA ALA A 134 -4.82 21.99 9.91
C ALA A 134 -4.40 23.40 10.34
N VAL A 135 -5.07 23.95 11.35
CA VAL A 135 -4.76 25.29 11.89
C VAL A 135 -4.10 25.11 13.25
N ARG A 136 -2.97 25.77 13.47
CA ARG A 136 -2.27 25.70 14.75
C ARG A 136 -3.03 26.46 15.83
N ASP A 137 -3.23 25.84 16.97
CA ASP A 137 -3.78 26.46 18.18
C ASP A 137 -2.89 26.06 19.38
N GLY A 138 -2.05 27.00 19.83
CA GLY A 138 -1.06 26.71 20.87
C GLY A 138 -0.06 25.62 20.51
N ASP A 139 -0.10 24.51 21.25
CA ASP A 139 0.75 23.32 21.13
C ASP A 139 0.10 22.17 20.34
N HIS A 140 -1.10 22.39 19.79
CA HIS A 140 -1.82 21.43 18.97
C HIS A 140 -2.31 22.05 17.67
N TRP A 141 -2.96 21.21 16.86
CA TRP A 141 -3.54 21.53 15.57
C TRP A 141 -5.00 21.15 15.55
N VAL A 142 -5.84 22.00 14.98
CA VAL A 142 -7.26 21.71 14.73
C VAL A 142 -7.45 21.38 13.26
N VAL A 143 -7.89 20.15 12.99
CA VAL A 143 -8.03 19.59 11.64
C VAL A 143 -9.49 19.55 11.23
N ASN A 144 -9.76 19.99 10.01
CA ASN A 144 -11.06 19.92 9.37
C ASN A 144 -10.94 19.52 7.90
N GLY A 145 -11.76 18.57 7.45
CA GLY A 145 -11.76 18.15 6.04
C GLY A 145 -12.33 16.76 5.80
N GLN A 146 -12.04 16.23 4.61
CA GLN A 146 -12.50 14.93 4.19
C GLN A 146 -11.41 14.22 3.39
N LYS A 147 -11.25 12.92 3.66
CA LYS A 147 -10.47 11.96 2.89
C LYS A 147 -11.37 10.90 2.30
N VAL A 148 -10.92 10.27 1.23
CA VAL A 148 -11.65 9.20 0.51
C VAL A 148 -10.68 8.16 -0.02
N TRP A 149 -11.20 6.98 -0.39
CA TRP A 149 -10.43 5.82 -0.82
C TRP A 149 -9.47 5.30 0.26
N THR A 150 -9.76 5.58 1.54
CA THR A 150 -8.88 5.20 2.65
C THR A 150 -9.06 3.72 2.97
N SER A 151 -8.07 2.91 2.62
CA SER A 151 -8.06 1.48 2.92
C SER A 151 -8.06 1.24 4.43
N VAL A 152 -8.80 0.23 4.87
CA VAL A 152 -8.83 -0.28 6.27
C VAL A 152 -9.18 0.73 7.39
N ALA A 153 -9.58 1.95 7.06
CA ALA A 153 -9.83 3.01 8.05
C ALA A 153 -10.86 2.66 9.13
N HIS A 154 -11.88 1.86 8.82
CA HIS A 154 -12.88 1.41 9.81
C HIS A 154 -12.33 0.41 10.84
N HIS A 155 -11.09 -0.03 10.67
CA HIS A 155 -10.35 -0.86 11.61
C HIS A 155 -9.11 -0.15 12.18
N ALA A 156 -8.78 1.04 11.68
CA ALA A 156 -7.52 1.71 12.00
C ALA A 156 -7.57 2.36 13.38
N ASP A 157 -6.48 2.20 14.12
CA ASP A 157 -6.21 2.90 15.37
C ASP A 157 -5.55 4.27 15.10
N TRP A 158 -4.68 4.33 14.09
CA TRP A 158 -3.94 5.53 13.70
C TRP A 158 -4.00 5.81 12.20
N GLY A 159 -3.92 7.08 11.82
CA GLY A 159 -3.86 7.53 10.44
C GLY A 159 -2.63 8.39 10.17
N LEU A 160 -1.96 8.18 9.04
CA LEU A 160 -0.95 9.11 8.54
C LEU A 160 -1.63 10.15 7.62
N LEU A 161 -1.87 11.33 8.17
CA LEU A 161 -2.67 12.40 7.60
C LEU A 161 -1.83 13.51 6.99
N LEU A 162 -2.07 13.80 5.71
CA LEU A 162 -1.52 14.97 5.04
C LEU A 162 -2.58 16.09 4.99
N ALA A 163 -2.24 17.25 5.56
CA ALA A 163 -3.13 18.39 5.66
C ALA A 163 -2.44 19.71 5.23
N ARG A 164 -3.24 20.65 4.73
CA ARG A 164 -2.88 22.02 4.37
C ARG A 164 -2.70 22.86 5.64
N THR A 165 -1.52 23.42 5.81
CA THR A 165 -1.19 24.32 6.92
C THR A 165 -0.90 25.75 6.46
N ASP A 166 -0.57 25.95 5.18
CA ASP A 166 -0.30 27.27 4.60
C ASP A 166 -0.86 27.37 3.18
N VAL A 167 -1.69 28.38 2.94
CA VAL A 167 -2.33 28.65 1.65
C VAL A 167 -1.66 29.78 0.86
N GLU A 168 -0.74 30.52 1.50
CA GLU A 168 -0.03 31.67 0.93
C GLU A 168 1.18 31.26 0.08
N VAL A 169 1.57 29.99 0.18
CA VAL A 169 2.70 29.39 -0.54
C VAL A 169 2.22 28.43 -1.63
N PRO A 170 3.08 28.09 -2.61
CA PRO A 170 2.75 27.08 -3.61
C PRO A 170 2.33 25.75 -2.99
N LYS A 171 1.43 25.03 -3.66
CA LYS A 171 0.71 23.86 -3.12
C LYS A 171 1.58 22.78 -2.44
N HIS A 172 2.80 22.54 -2.92
CA HIS A 172 3.70 21.54 -2.33
C HIS A 172 4.42 22.04 -1.06
N LYS A 173 4.47 23.34 -0.83
CA LYS A 173 5.19 23.99 0.28
C LYS A 173 4.29 24.34 1.46
N GLY A 174 2.99 24.04 1.38
CA GLY A 174 2.02 24.43 2.41
C GLY A 174 1.36 23.23 3.09
N LEU A 175 2.02 22.07 3.08
CA LEU A 175 1.48 20.81 3.58
C LEU A 175 2.26 20.37 4.80
N THR A 176 1.59 19.75 5.77
CA THR A 176 2.21 19.15 6.96
C THR A 176 1.66 17.74 7.15
N MET A 177 2.52 16.82 7.59
CA MET A 177 2.15 15.43 7.87
C MET A 177 1.91 15.24 9.38
N PHE A 178 0.85 14.51 9.73
CA PHE A 178 0.45 14.23 11.10
C PHE A 178 0.14 12.75 11.30
N VAL A 179 0.37 12.25 12.51
CA VAL A 179 -0.30 11.04 13.03
C VAL A 179 -1.59 11.46 13.72
N VAL A 180 -2.73 10.97 13.22
CA VAL A 180 -4.06 11.29 13.77
C VAL A 180 -4.66 10.05 14.46
N ASP A 181 -5.26 10.25 15.64
CA ASP A 181 -6.05 9.23 16.33
C ASP A 181 -7.37 9.02 15.59
N MET A 182 -7.59 7.82 15.07
CA MET A 182 -8.80 7.48 14.32
C MET A 182 -10.02 7.27 15.22
N HIS A 183 -9.82 7.17 16.54
CA HIS A 183 -10.88 7.09 17.54
C HIS A 183 -11.27 8.45 18.13
N HIS A 184 -10.61 9.54 17.71
CA HIS A 184 -10.98 10.88 18.16
C HIS A 184 -12.47 11.15 17.86
N PRO A 185 -13.26 11.75 18.78
CA PRO A 185 -14.71 11.93 18.60
C PRO A 185 -15.11 12.72 17.34
N GLY A 186 -14.24 13.62 16.88
CA GLY A 186 -14.39 14.37 15.62
C GLY A 186 -14.04 13.60 14.34
N VAL A 187 -13.60 12.34 14.43
CA VAL A 187 -13.31 11.48 13.27
C VAL A 187 -14.53 10.61 12.97
N THR A 188 -15.07 10.74 11.77
CA THR A 188 -16.15 9.86 11.28
C THR A 188 -15.67 9.04 10.10
N VAL A 189 -15.71 7.71 10.21
CA VAL A 189 -15.37 6.79 9.12
C VAL A 189 -16.65 6.23 8.49
N ARG A 190 -16.75 6.29 7.16
CA ARG A 190 -17.86 5.72 6.39
C ARG A 190 -17.34 4.71 5.36
N PRO A 191 -17.64 3.41 5.51
CA PRO A 191 -17.23 2.41 4.54
C PRO A 191 -17.90 2.61 3.17
N LEU A 192 -17.13 2.44 2.10
CA LEU A 192 -17.57 2.52 0.71
C LEU A 192 -17.58 1.13 0.08
N LYS A 193 -18.74 0.69 -0.40
CA LYS A 193 -18.85 -0.56 -1.15
C LYS A 193 -18.34 -0.36 -2.57
N ASP A 194 -17.37 -1.17 -2.97
CA ASP A 194 -16.85 -1.20 -4.34
C ASP A 194 -17.59 -2.25 -5.21
N MET A 195 -17.17 -2.39 -6.47
CA MET A 195 -17.79 -3.30 -7.44
C MET A 195 -17.64 -4.79 -7.07
N SER A 196 -16.75 -5.13 -6.15
CA SER A 196 -16.67 -6.49 -5.58
C SER A 196 -17.73 -6.75 -4.49
N GLY A 197 -18.52 -5.74 -4.13
CA GLY A 197 -19.51 -5.79 -3.05
C GLY A 197 -18.93 -5.64 -1.65
N ARG A 198 -17.60 -5.54 -1.53
CA ARG A 198 -16.88 -5.37 -0.24
C ARG A 198 -16.64 -3.90 0.05
N ALA A 199 -16.45 -3.60 1.33
CA ALA A 199 -16.14 -2.24 1.80
C ALA A 199 -14.64 -2.08 2.10
N ASN A 200 -13.79 -2.25 1.08
CA ASN A 200 -12.33 -2.20 1.26
C ASN A 200 -11.81 -0.78 1.53
N PHE A 201 -12.59 0.24 1.14
CA PHE A 201 -12.24 1.66 1.24
C PHE A 201 -13.24 2.42 2.08
N ASN A 202 -12.86 3.60 2.54
CA ASN A 202 -13.69 4.44 3.39
C ASN A 202 -13.55 5.91 2.99
N GLU A 203 -14.60 6.67 3.27
CA GLU A 203 -14.51 8.11 3.49
C GLU A 203 -14.17 8.35 4.97
N VAL A 204 -13.37 9.38 5.23
CA VAL A 204 -13.02 9.80 6.59
C VAL A 204 -13.23 11.30 6.69
N PHE A 205 -14.04 11.73 7.64
CA PHE A 205 -14.35 13.13 7.90
C PHE A 205 -13.70 13.56 9.20
N PHE A 206 -13.14 14.77 9.20
CA PHE A 206 -12.53 15.43 10.36
C PHE A 206 -13.34 16.68 10.67
N ASP A 207 -13.92 16.72 11.87
CA ASP A 207 -14.66 17.85 12.43
C ASP A 207 -13.98 18.28 13.73
N ASP A 208 -13.30 19.43 13.69
CA ASP A 208 -12.51 19.99 14.80
C ASP A 208 -11.62 18.97 15.54
N VAL A 209 -10.90 18.14 14.78
CA VAL A 209 -10.03 17.10 15.33
C VAL A 209 -8.75 17.71 15.86
N THR A 210 -8.45 17.49 17.14
CA THR A 210 -7.24 18.01 17.78
C THR A 210 -6.07 17.03 17.65
N ILE A 211 -4.90 17.52 17.22
CA ILE A 211 -3.67 16.73 17.09
C ILE A 211 -2.52 17.46 17.79
N PRO A 212 -1.86 16.88 18.80
CA PRO A 212 -0.67 17.46 19.43
C PRO A 212 0.46 17.70 18.40
N ASP A 213 1.25 18.78 18.52
CA ASP A 213 2.38 19.02 17.59
C ASP A 213 3.44 17.91 17.65
N GLU A 214 3.55 17.18 18.76
CA GLU A 214 4.43 16.01 18.88
C GLU A 214 4.05 14.86 17.93
N HIS A 215 2.82 14.83 17.40
CA HIS A 215 2.37 13.89 16.39
C HIS A 215 2.61 14.39 14.95
N ARG A 216 3.18 15.59 14.77
CA ARG A 216 3.65 16.08 13.47
C ARG A 216 4.88 15.30 13.02
N VAL A 217 4.84 14.76 11.82
CA VAL A 217 5.97 14.03 11.21
C VAL A 217 6.72 14.97 10.27
N GLY A 218 7.98 15.24 10.57
CA GLY A 218 8.80 16.21 9.83
C GLY A 218 8.48 17.67 10.19
N GLU A 219 8.97 18.61 9.38
CA GLU A 219 8.78 20.04 9.64
C GLU A 219 7.39 20.57 9.23
N VAL A 220 6.91 21.62 9.91
CA VAL A 220 5.74 22.37 9.46
C VAL A 220 5.99 22.82 8.03
N ASN A 221 5.00 22.65 7.15
CA ASN A 221 5.07 22.98 5.73
C ASN A 221 6.02 22.10 4.87
N ASP A 222 6.68 21.07 5.45
CA ASP A 222 7.49 20.07 4.74
C ASP A 222 6.79 18.70 4.59
N GLY A 223 5.48 18.64 4.80
CA GLY A 223 4.68 17.43 4.69
C GLY A 223 4.73 16.78 3.30
N TRP A 224 5.00 17.54 2.23
CA TRP A 224 5.18 16.96 0.89
C TRP A 224 6.41 16.04 0.80
N SER A 225 7.51 16.40 1.47
CA SER A 225 8.73 15.57 1.51
C SER A 225 8.45 14.23 2.21
N VAL A 226 7.65 14.28 3.27
CA VAL A 226 7.19 13.07 3.99
C VAL A 226 6.24 12.26 3.10
N ALA A 227 5.28 12.89 2.43
CA ALA A 227 4.35 12.23 1.52
C ALA A 227 5.06 11.52 0.36
N VAL A 228 6.08 12.14 -0.24
CA VAL A 228 6.92 11.49 -1.28
C VAL A 228 7.60 10.24 -0.74
N THR A 229 8.05 10.25 0.51
CA THR A 229 8.65 9.06 1.16
C THR A 229 7.61 7.96 1.34
N THR A 230 6.41 8.30 1.82
CA THR A 230 5.30 7.35 1.93
C THR A 230 4.93 6.74 0.59
N LEU A 231 4.84 7.54 -0.47
CA LEU A 231 4.51 7.07 -1.82
C LEU A 231 5.61 6.17 -2.43
N LEU A 232 6.88 6.40 -2.07
CA LEU A 232 7.97 5.50 -2.47
C LEU A 232 7.80 4.12 -1.81
N HIS A 233 7.54 4.09 -0.50
CA HIS A 233 7.26 2.86 0.24
C HIS A 233 6.01 2.15 -0.26
N GLU A 234 4.93 2.88 -0.54
CA GLU A 234 3.69 2.34 -1.10
C GLU A 234 3.94 1.61 -2.43
N ARG A 235 4.71 2.20 -3.35
CA ARG A 235 5.03 1.54 -4.64
C ARG A 235 5.84 0.27 -4.46
N LEU A 236 6.81 0.29 -3.54
CA LEU A 236 7.60 -0.89 -3.20
C LEU A 236 6.71 -1.97 -2.58
N SER A 237 5.85 -1.62 -1.62
CA SER A 237 4.91 -2.53 -0.96
C SER A 237 3.93 -3.16 -1.95
N ILE A 238 3.34 -2.37 -2.85
CA ILE A 238 2.44 -2.89 -3.90
C ILE A 238 3.17 -3.85 -4.84
N SER A 239 4.39 -3.51 -5.26
CA SER A 239 5.16 -4.33 -6.22
C SER A 239 5.70 -5.62 -5.60
N SER A 240 6.01 -5.60 -4.30
CA SER A 240 6.62 -6.73 -3.58
C SER A 240 5.62 -7.58 -2.79
N GLY A 241 4.39 -7.09 -2.58
CA GLY A 241 3.37 -7.76 -1.78
C GLY A 241 3.62 -7.71 -0.27
N VAL A 242 4.49 -6.82 0.22
CA VAL A 242 4.76 -6.67 1.67
C VAL A 242 3.46 -6.43 2.43
N GLY A 243 3.23 -7.21 3.48
CA GLY A 243 2.04 -7.13 4.33
C GLY A 243 0.75 -7.72 3.72
N MET A 244 0.75 -8.16 2.46
CA MET A 244 -0.47 -8.64 1.78
C MET A 244 -0.89 -10.07 2.15
N GLY A 245 -0.08 -10.80 2.93
CA GLY A 245 -0.29 -12.22 3.22
C GLY A 245 0.00 -13.07 1.96
N GLY A 246 0.52 -14.29 2.11
CA GLY A 246 0.90 -15.11 0.94
C GLY A 246 -0.22 -15.21 -0.10
N GLN A 247 0.15 -15.10 -1.39
CA GLN A 247 -0.81 -15.13 -2.50
C GLN A 247 -1.04 -16.56 -3.00
N LYS A 248 -1.58 -17.41 -2.13
CA LYS A 248 -1.89 -18.81 -2.45
C LYS A 248 -2.91 -18.94 -3.60
N ASP A 249 -3.84 -17.98 -3.74
CA ASP A 249 -5.04 -18.15 -4.56
C ASP A 249 -5.34 -16.96 -5.48
N ASN A 250 -4.49 -16.70 -6.48
CA ASN A 250 -4.88 -15.85 -7.63
C ASN A 250 -5.47 -16.73 -8.74
N PRO A 251 -6.82 -16.80 -8.91
CA PRO A 251 -7.45 -17.66 -9.90
C PRO A 251 -7.16 -17.23 -11.36
N ALA A 252 -6.69 -16.00 -11.57
CA ALA A 252 -6.27 -15.52 -12.88
C ALA A 252 -4.75 -15.71 -13.15
N ALA A 253 -4.01 -16.27 -12.20
CA ALA A 253 -2.63 -16.68 -12.44
C ALA A 253 -2.58 -17.86 -13.44
N LEU A 254 -1.48 -17.96 -14.20
CA LEU A 254 -1.29 -18.97 -15.24
C LEU A 254 -1.64 -20.38 -14.78
N GLU A 255 -1.15 -20.77 -13.60
CA GLU A 255 -1.33 -22.11 -13.04
C GLU A 255 -2.79 -22.46 -12.75
N ALA A 256 -3.57 -21.48 -12.29
CA ALA A 256 -5.00 -21.66 -12.03
C ALA A 256 -5.79 -21.57 -13.34
N LEU A 257 -5.58 -20.52 -14.13
CA LEU A 257 -6.33 -20.25 -15.34
C LEU A 257 -6.20 -21.39 -16.37
N ARG A 258 -5.02 -21.99 -16.53
CA ARG A 258 -4.81 -23.12 -17.45
C ARG A 258 -5.65 -24.36 -17.11
N THR A 259 -6.12 -24.48 -15.87
CA THR A 259 -6.99 -25.60 -15.44
C THR A 259 -8.46 -25.35 -15.72
N MET A 260 -8.84 -24.11 -16.03
CA MET A 260 -10.22 -23.69 -16.28
C MET A 260 -10.58 -23.65 -17.78
N VAL A 261 -9.61 -23.89 -18.68
CA VAL A 261 -9.74 -23.64 -20.12
C VAL A 261 -9.25 -24.83 -20.94
N ASP A 262 -9.73 -24.97 -22.17
CA ASP A 262 -9.28 -26.02 -23.09
C ASP A 262 -7.92 -25.67 -23.72
N THR A 263 -6.85 -26.27 -23.19
CA THR A 263 -5.48 -26.07 -23.67
C THR A 263 -5.15 -26.82 -24.97
N SER A 264 -6.09 -27.58 -25.54
CA SER A 264 -5.91 -28.19 -26.86
C SER A 264 -6.07 -27.16 -28.00
N ASP A 265 -6.84 -26.09 -27.77
CA ASP A 265 -7.03 -24.97 -28.69
C ASP A 265 -5.72 -24.17 -28.86
N PRO A 266 -5.17 -24.04 -30.08
CA PRO A 266 -3.99 -23.23 -30.35
C PRO A 266 -4.10 -21.78 -29.90
N TYR A 267 -5.27 -21.14 -30.05
CA TYR A 267 -5.47 -19.75 -29.65
C TYR A 267 -5.37 -19.60 -28.12
N VAL A 268 -6.02 -20.49 -27.36
CA VAL A 268 -5.94 -20.52 -25.89
C VAL A 268 -4.49 -20.69 -25.44
N ARG A 269 -3.74 -21.62 -26.07
CA ARG A 269 -2.32 -21.81 -25.75
C ARG A 269 -1.48 -20.56 -25.99
N ASP A 270 -1.67 -19.89 -27.12
CA ASP A 270 -0.93 -18.67 -27.45
C ASP A 270 -1.19 -17.57 -26.40
N GLN A 271 -2.44 -17.41 -25.95
CA GLN A 271 -2.76 -16.44 -24.90
C GLN A 271 -2.15 -16.81 -23.54
N LEU A 272 -2.16 -18.09 -23.17
CA LEU A 272 -1.51 -18.55 -21.93
C LEU A 272 0.02 -18.38 -21.99
N VAL A 273 0.63 -18.54 -23.16
CA VAL A 273 2.06 -18.27 -23.38
C VAL A 273 2.35 -16.78 -23.22
N GLU A 274 1.51 -15.89 -23.76
CA GLU A 274 1.65 -14.44 -23.55
C GLU A 274 1.55 -14.07 -22.06
N LEU A 275 0.58 -14.66 -21.33
CA LEU A 275 0.47 -14.48 -19.88
C LEU A 275 1.74 -14.94 -19.15
N HIS A 276 2.30 -16.08 -19.55
CA HIS A 276 3.56 -16.60 -19.01
C HIS A 276 4.72 -15.63 -19.25
N ILE A 277 4.88 -15.14 -20.48
CA ILE A 277 5.95 -14.21 -20.86
C ILE A 277 5.87 -12.93 -20.03
N ARG A 278 4.70 -12.31 -19.93
CA ARG A 278 4.49 -11.07 -19.13
C ARG A 278 4.80 -11.29 -17.65
N SER A 279 4.28 -12.37 -17.07
CA SER A 279 4.51 -12.72 -15.68
C SER A 279 5.99 -12.97 -15.40
N ARG A 280 6.68 -13.67 -16.31
CA ARG A 280 8.11 -13.96 -16.18
C ARG A 280 8.96 -12.71 -16.34
N ALA A 281 8.60 -11.83 -17.28
CA ALA A 281 9.28 -10.55 -17.49
C ALA A 281 9.22 -9.67 -16.23
N LEU A 282 8.04 -9.53 -15.62
CA LEU A 282 7.89 -8.80 -14.35
C LEU A 282 8.72 -9.43 -13.23
N ALA A 283 8.67 -10.77 -13.08
CA ALA A 283 9.46 -11.47 -12.06
C ALA A 283 10.97 -11.24 -12.22
N LEU A 284 11.49 -11.29 -13.45
CA LEU A 284 12.89 -11.01 -13.77
C LEU A 284 13.24 -9.54 -13.51
N PHE A 285 12.35 -8.61 -13.86
CA PHE A 285 12.54 -7.18 -13.59
C PHE A 285 12.64 -6.89 -12.09
N ASN A 286 11.73 -7.45 -11.28
CA ASN A 286 11.77 -7.32 -9.83
C ASN A 286 13.02 -7.96 -9.22
N GLN A 287 13.43 -9.14 -9.70
CA GLN A 287 14.68 -9.77 -9.29
C GLN A 287 15.89 -8.86 -9.57
N ARG A 288 15.92 -8.21 -10.74
CA ARG A 288 16.97 -7.27 -11.10
C ARG A 288 16.99 -6.05 -10.18
N LEU A 289 15.82 -5.45 -9.92
CA LEU A 289 15.71 -4.31 -8.98
C LEU A 289 16.20 -4.66 -7.57
N ALA A 290 15.88 -5.86 -7.09
CA ALA A 290 16.35 -6.35 -5.79
C ALA A 290 17.89 -6.47 -5.77
N GLN A 291 18.49 -7.11 -6.78
CA GLN A 291 19.95 -7.25 -6.88
C GLN A 291 20.68 -5.91 -6.94
N GLU A 292 20.11 -4.92 -7.63
CA GLU A 292 20.67 -3.57 -7.70
C GLU A 292 20.58 -2.84 -6.37
N THR A 293 19.47 -3.00 -5.65
CA THR A 293 19.28 -2.44 -4.30
C THR A 293 20.32 -3.01 -3.33
N GLU A 294 20.58 -4.32 -3.40
CA GLU A 294 21.65 -4.97 -2.62
C GLU A 294 23.04 -4.43 -2.97
N ALA A 295 23.26 -4.03 -4.22
CA ALA A 295 24.49 -3.39 -4.67
C ALA A 295 24.55 -1.88 -4.31
N GLY A 296 23.61 -1.36 -3.53
CA GLY A 296 23.55 0.04 -3.09
C GLY A 296 22.93 1.00 -4.11
N VAL A 297 22.32 0.48 -5.19
CA VAL A 297 21.62 1.29 -6.19
C VAL A 297 20.14 1.37 -5.84
N PHE A 298 19.72 2.51 -5.30
CA PHE A 298 18.34 2.70 -4.90
C PHE A 298 17.38 2.62 -6.12
N PRO A 299 16.21 1.94 -6.02
CA PRO A 299 15.28 1.79 -7.14
C PRO A 299 14.80 3.13 -7.72
N GLY A 300 14.53 4.10 -6.83
CA GLY A 300 14.07 5.44 -7.21
C GLY A 300 12.86 5.39 -8.15
N ALA A 301 12.89 6.16 -9.23
CA ALA A 301 11.82 6.22 -10.21
C ALA A 301 11.55 4.88 -10.92
N ARG A 302 12.52 3.96 -10.98
CA ARG A 302 12.37 2.65 -11.65
C ARG A 302 11.40 1.72 -10.89
N GLY A 303 11.17 1.94 -9.60
CA GLY A 303 10.09 1.26 -8.87
C GLY A 303 8.69 1.57 -9.45
N SER A 304 8.52 2.75 -10.08
CA SER A 304 7.29 3.12 -10.78
C SER A 304 7.03 2.25 -12.01
N ALA A 305 8.10 1.77 -12.66
CA ALA A 305 7.98 0.83 -13.77
C ALA A 305 7.52 -0.56 -13.29
N ALA A 306 8.02 -1.04 -12.14
CA ALA A 306 7.54 -2.29 -11.55
C ALA A 306 6.05 -2.23 -11.23
N LYS A 307 5.60 -1.13 -10.59
CA LYS A 307 4.18 -0.88 -10.31
C LYS A 307 3.34 -0.85 -11.58
N LEU A 308 3.80 -0.14 -12.62
CA LEU A 308 3.11 -0.05 -13.91
C LEU A 308 2.97 -1.42 -14.58
N LEU A 309 4.05 -2.19 -14.65
CA LEU A 309 4.05 -3.54 -15.23
C LEU A 309 3.13 -4.48 -14.45
N LEU A 310 3.09 -4.39 -13.12
CA LEU A 310 2.16 -5.16 -12.28
C LEU A 310 0.70 -4.79 -12.59
N ALA A 311 0.39 -3.50 -12.71
CA ALA A 311 -0.95 -3.03 -13.05
C ALA A 311 -1.39 -3.50 -14.44
N GLU A 312 -0.52 -3.38 -15.45
CA GLU A 312 -0.81 -3.86 -16.81
C GLU A 312 -0.98 -5.39 -16.86
N LEU A 313 -0.16 -6.15 -16.12
CA LEU A 313 -0.32 -7.59 -16.00
C LEU A 313 -1.65 -7.96 -15.31
N THR A 314 -2.03 -7.26 -14.25
CA THR A 314 -3.29 -7.52 -13.51
C THR A 314 -4.51 -7.26 -14.39
N LEU A 315 -4.51 -6.16 -15.15
CA LEU A 315 -5.57 -5.86 -16.12
C LEU A 315 -5.62 -6.92 -17.23
N PHE A 316 -4.46 -7.28 -17.78
CA PHE A 316 -4.36 -8.32 -18.81
C PHE A 316 -4.88 -9.68 -18.31
N GLN A 317 -4.54 -10.07 -17.08
CA GLN A 317 -5.04 -11.28 -16.45
C GLN A 317 -6.57 -11.29 -16.34
N ALA A 318 -7.17 -10.19 -15.87
CA ALA A 318 -8.62 -10.08 -15.72
C ALA A 318 -9.35 -10.15 -17.08
N ASP A 319 -8.85 -9.42 -18.09
CA ASP A 319 -9.41 -9.42 -19.44
C ASP A 319 -9.28 -10.81 -20.08
N LEU A 320 -8.08 -11.39 -20.03
CA LEU A 320 -7.82 -12.72 -20.58
C LEU A 320 -8.68 -13.79 -19.91
N ALA A 321 -8.79 -13.76 -18.58
CA ALA A 321 -9.60 -14.73 -17.86
C ALA A 321 -11.08 -14.66 -18.28
N THR A 322 -11.60 -13.45 -18.51
CA THR A 322 -12.96 -13.24 -19.05
C THR A 322 -13.09 -13.78 -20.48
N GLN A 323 -12.10 -13.54 -21.33
CA GLN A 323 -12.12 -14.01 -22.73
C GLN A 323 -12.07 -15.53 -22.86
N LEU A 324 -11.24 -16.20 -22.05
CA LEU A 324 -11.04 -17.64 -22.16
C LEU A 324 -12.12 -18.46 -21.45
N VAL A 325 -12.57 -18.04 -20.28
CA VAL A 325 -13.62 -18.75 -19.51
C VAL A 325 -15.02 -18.36 -20.01
N GLY A 326 -15.17 -17.17 -20.59
CA GLY A 326 -16.44 -16.69 -21.13
C GLY A 326 -17.36 -16.08 -20.06
N PRO A 327 -18.67 -15.97 -20.35
CA PRO A 327 -19.63 -15.23 -19.52
C PRO A 327 -19.76 -15.74 -18.08
N GLU A 328 -19.42 -16.99 -17.81
CA GLU A 328 -19.46 -17.56 -16.46
C GLU A 328 -18.45 -16.89 -15.51
N ALA A 329 -17.35 -16.36 -16.04
CA ALA A 329 -16.29 -15.72 -15.25
C ALA A 329 -16.78 -14.49 -14.47
N VAL A 330 -17.87 -13.84 -14.91
CA VAL A 330 -18.42 -12.63 -14.28
C VAL A 330 -19.62 -12.91 -13.36
N LEU A 331 -20.00 -14.17 -13.18
CA LEU A 331 -21.02 -14.56 -12.20
C LEU A 331 -20.51 -14.32 -10.77
N ALA A 332 -21.37 -13.84 -9.88
CA ALA A 332 -20.96 -13.34 -8.55
C ALA A 332 -20.22 -14.39 -7.70
N ASP A 333 -20.54 -15.67 -7.87
CA ASP A 333 -19.97 -16.82 -7.16
C ASP A 333 -18.75 -17.43 -7.87
N HIS A 334 -18.43 -16.99 -9.09
CA HIS A 334 -17.27 -17.50 -9.81
C HIS A 334 -15.95 -16.97 -9.19
N PRO A 335 -14.90 -17.79 -9.01
CA PRO A 335 -13.63 -17.36 -8.39
C PRO A 335 -12.97 -16.15 -9.08
N LEU A 336 -13.15 -16.02 -10.40
CA LEU A 336 -12.60 -14.92 -11.20
C LEU A 336 -13.35 -13.59 -11.03
N SER A 337 -14.61 -13.60 -10.60
CA SER A 337 -15.46 -12.41 -10.60
C SER A 337 -14.86 -11.27 -9.76
N ARG A 338 -14.30 -11.62 -8.60
CA ARG A 338 -13.60 -10.67 -7.71
C ARG A 338 -12.32 -10.13 -8.34
N VAL A 339 -11.53 -10.98 -9.00
CA VAL A 339 -10.29 -10.55 -9.65
C VAL A 339 -10.62 -9.56 -10.76
N ILE A 340 -11.63 -9.86 -11.58
CA ILE A 340 -12.12 -8.99 -12.65
C ILE A 340 -12.62 -7.66 -12.07
N ALA A 341 -13.44 -7.70 -11.02
CA ALA A 341 -14.04 -6.51 -10.44
C ALA A 341 -13.02 -5.58 -9.76
N THR A 342 -11.92 -6.13 -9.23
CA THR A 342 -10.92 -5.36 -8.47
C THR A 342 -9.70 -4.94 -9.31
N ALA A 343 -9.44 -5.60 -10.45
CA ALA A 343 -8.29 -5.32 -11.31
C ALA A 343 -8.15 -3.85 -11.72
N PRO A 344 -9.22 -3.10 -12.08
CA PRO A 344 -9.10 -1.67 -12.40
C PRO A 344 -8.48 -0.82 -11.29
N GLY A 345 -8.68 -1.20 -10.02
CA GLY A 345 -8.10 -0.51 -8.87
C GLY A 345 -6.57 -0.47 -8.89
N MET A 346 -5.92 -1.51 -9.41
CA MET A 346 -4.45 -1.58 -9.50
C MET A 346 -3.85 -0.54 -10.47
N ALA A 347 -4.63 -0.15 -11.48
CA ALA A 347 -4.24 0.90 -12.42
C ALA A 347 -4.36 2.33 -11.84
N LEU A 348 -5.06 2.48 -10.70
CA LEU A 348 -5.37 3.77 -10.08
C LEU A 348 -4.62 4.00 -8.77
N GLY A 349 -4.64 3.03 -7.85
CA GLY A 349 -3.97 3.10 -6.53
C GLY A 349 -2.45 3.11 -6.64
N GLY A 350 -1.75 3.68 -5.66
CA GLY A 350 -0.28 3.86 -5.71
C GLY A 350 0.20 4.83 -6.79
N GLY A 351 -0.71 5.61 -7.37
CA GLY A 351 -0.53 6.51 -8.50
C GLY A 351 -0.95 5.87 -9.83
N THR A 352 -1.69 6.62 -10.66
CA THR A 352 -2.28 6.06 -11.89
C THR A 352 -1.21 5.62 -12.89
N ASN A 353 -1.58 4.72 -13.81
CA ASN A 353 -0.68 4.27 -14.86
C ASN A 353 -0.12 5.43 -15.70
N GLU A 354 -0.91 6.48 -15.93
CA GLU A 354 -0.50 7.69 -16.65
C GLU A 354 0.56 8.46 -15.86
N ILE A 355 0.37 8.63 -14.54
CA ILE A 355 1.38 9.24 -13.67
C ILE A 355 2.65 8.40 -13.62
N MET A 356 2.54 7.07 -13.57
CA MET A 356 3.71 6.18 -13.64
C MET A 356 4.46 6.35 -14.95
N ARG A 357 3.77 6.44 -16.09
CA ARG A 357 4.38 6.69 -17.41
C ARG A 357 5.09 8.04 -17.46
N ASN A 358 4.50 9.10 -16.89
CA ASN A 358 5.16 10.40 -16.76
C ASN A 358 6.45 10.29 -15.92
N ILE A 359 6.41 9.59 -14.79
CA ILE A 359 7.60 9.40 -13.94
C ILE A 359 8.68 8.62 -14.67
N VAL A 360 8.31 7.57 -15.42
CA VAL A 360 9.27 6.81 -16.25
C VAL A 360 9.87 7.72 -17.33
N GLY A 361 9.04 8.48 -18.05
CA GLY A 361 9.49 9.44 -19.07
C GLY A 361 10.47 10.47 -18.49
N ASP A 362 10.07 11.17 -17.45
CA ASP A 362 10.82 12.30 -16.91
C ASP A 362 12.08 11.86 -16.14
N ARG A 363 11.96 10.82 -15.31
CA ARG A 363 12.98 10.46 -14.31
C ARG A 363 13.82 9.25 -14.69
N VAL A 364 13.36 8.40 -15.60
CA VAL A 364 14.13 7.24 -16.09
C VAL A 364 14.69 7.53 -17.47
N LEU A 365 13.87 8.07 -18.39
CA LEU A 365 14.29 8.36 -19.76
C LEU A 365 14.87 9.77 -19.94
N GLY A 366 14.67 10.67 -18.96
CA GLY A 366 15.16 12.04 -19.02
C GLY A 366 14.44 12.93 -20.03
N LEU A 367 13.19 12.59 -20.36
CA LEU A 367 12.35 13.39 -21.24
C LEU A 367 11.97 14.72 -20.55
N PRO A 368 11.75 15.80 -21.32
CA PRO A 368 11.30 17.06 -20.75
C PRO A 368 9.90 16.90 -20.13
N PRO A 369 9.69 17.34 -18.88
CA PRO A 369 8.39 17.26 -18.23
C PRO A 369 7.39 18.20 -18.90
N GLU A 370 6.11 17.89 -18.74
CA GLU A 370 5.03 18.77 -19.19
C GLU A 370 5.12 20.16 -18.52
N PRO A 371 4.95 21.27 -19.26
CA PRO A 371 4.94 22.61 -18.68
C PRO A 371 3.87 22.76 -17.60
N ARG A 372 4.25 23.28 -16.44
CA ARG A 372 3.35 23.50 -15.30
C ARG A 372 3.14 24.98 -15.03
N MET A 373 1.89 25.42 -15.10
CA MET A 373 1.50 26.82 -14.91
C MET A 373 1.26 27.18 -13.43
N ASP A 374 1.19 26.18 -12.54
CA ASP A 374 0.83 26.32 -11.13
C ASP A 374 2.02 26.32 -10.16
N LYS A 375 3.24 26.04 -10.65
CA LYS A 375 4.41 25.70 -9.82
C LYS A 375 4.78 26.77 -8.78
N ASN A 376 4.58 28.03 -9.11
CA ASN A 376 4.96 29.18 -8.29
C ASN A 376 3.75 30.02 -7.83
N VAL A 377 2.54 29.53 -8.07
CA VAL A 377 1.31 30.24 -7.70
C VAL A 377 0.94 29.85 -6.27
N PRO A 378 0.66 30.82 -5.37
CA PRO A 378 0.13 30.55 -4.04
C PRO A 378 -1.12 29.66 -4.11
N PHE A 379 -1.26 28.73 -3.16
CA PHE A 379 -2.37 27.78 -3.19
C PHE A 379 -3.75 28.47 -3.17
N LYS A 380 -3.90 29.57 -2.42
CA LYS A 380 -5.13 30.35 -2.37
C LYS A 380 -5.60 30.91 -3.72
N ASP A 381 -4.67 31.10 -4.66
CA ASP A 381 -4.92 31.65 -5.99
C ASP A 381 -5.17 30.55 -7.04
N LEU A 382 -5.02 29.27 -6.65
CA LEU A 382 -5.31 28.13 -7.50
C LEU A 382 -6.80 27.76 -7.41
N LYS A 383 -7.41 27.47 -8.57
CA LYS A 383 -8.71 26.78 -8.61
C LYS A 383 -8.46 25.28 -8.51
N VAL A 384 -8.81 24.68 -7.38
CA VAL A 384 -8.59 23.24 -7.13
C VAL A 384 -9.82 22.55 -6.55
N GLY A 385 -9.97 21.26 -6.87
CA GLY A 385 -10.95 20.38 -6.25
C GLY A 385 -12.41 20.80 -6.47
N THR A 386 -13.20 20.77 -5.39
CA THR A 386 -14.63 21.07 -5.39
C THR A 386 -14.95 22.53 -5.04
N GLN A 387 -13.98 23.43 -5.15
CA GLN A 387 -14.20 24.87 -4.95
C GLN A 387 -15.22 25.36 -5.99
N ALA A 388 -16.25 26.06 -5.51
CA ALA A 388 -17.25 26.71 -6.36
C ALA A 388 -16.65 27.88 -7.15
#